data_AF-A0A919MRD5-F1
#
_entry.id   AF-A0A919MRD5-F1
#
_cell.length_a   1.000
_cell.length_b   1.000
_cell.length_c   1.000
_cell.angle_alpha   90.00
_cell.angle_beta   90.00
_cell.angle_gamma   90.00
#
_symmetry.space_group_name_H-M   'P 1'
#
loop_
_entity.id
_entity.type
_entity.pdbx_description
1 polymer ?
#
loop_
_entity_poly.entity_id
_entity_poly.type
_entity_poly.pdbx_seq_one_letter_code
_entity_poly.pdbx_strand_id
1 'polypeptide(L)'
;MTAPTPSSATAARTAGPAVDPAHQAFLLLRTGFTVAPIVFGLDKFLNLLTDWPGYLAPFADRLLPGTAQQAMYAVGVIEVVAGLLVAIRPRYGAPVVAAWLAGIIVNLLVLGDYYDVAVRDFGLLIGALALWRLASPARPSGADR
;
A
#
# COMPACT_ATOMS: atom_id res chain seq x y z
N MET A 1 -36.23 59.94 0.11
CA MET A 1 -36.45 58.66 0.82
C MET A 1 -35.74 57.57 0.02
N THR A 2 -34.49 57.27 0.33
CA THR A 2 -33.66 56.26 -0.35
C THR A 2 -33.55 55.04 0.55
N ALA A 3 -34.00 53.89 0.07
CA ALA A 3 -33.94 52.64 0.83
C ALA A 3 -32.50 52.08 0.88
N PRO A 4 -32.04 51.52 2.01
CA PRO A 4 -30.73 50.88 2.07
C PRO A 4 -30.77 49.53 1.35
N THR A 5 -29.81 49.29 0.47
CA THR A 5 -29.54 47.98 -0.15
C THR A 5 -29.02 47.03 0.92
N PRO A 6 -29.60 45.84 1.13
CA PRO A 6 -29.09 44.90 2.11
C PRO A 6 -27.69 44.42 1.68
N SER A 7 -26.71 44.62 2.55
CA SER A 7 -25.35 44.15 2.39
C SER A 7 -25.32 42.61 2.37
N SER A 8 -24.92 42.03 1.23
CA SER A 8 -24.72 40.58 1.02
C SER A 8 -23.53 40.00 1.79
N ALA A 9 -23.19 40.54 2.96
CA ALA A 9 -21.98 40.20 3.71
C ALA A 9 -22.19 39.11 4.79
N THR A 10 -23.41 38.59 4.98
CA THR A 10 -23.72 37.66 6.08
C THR A 10 -24.09 36.26 5.58
N ALA A 11 -23.35 35.75 4.58
CA ALA A 11 -23.45 34.34 4.18
C ALA A 11 -22.09 33.62 4.15
N ALA A 12 -21.07 34.16 4.82
CA ALA A 12 -19.90 33.39 5.20
C ALA A 12 -20.28 32.47 6.38
N ARG A 13 -21.12 31.46 6.10
CA ARG A 13 -21.34 30.34 7.01
C ARG A 13 -19.99 29.70 7.26
N THR A 14 -19.68 29.57 8.53
CA THR A 14 -18.53 28.87 9.12
C THR A 14 -18.42 27.44 8.58
N ALA A 15 -17.88 27.26 7.37
CA ALA A 15 -17.41 25.97 6.92
C ALA A 15 -16.13 25.69 7.72
N GLY A 16 -16.19 24.77 8.69
CA GLY A 16 -14.98 24.23 9.31
C GLY A 16 -14.01 23.75 8.22
N PRO A 17 -12.70 23.71 8.48
CA PRO A 17 -11.72 23.34 7.45
C PRO A 17 -12.09 21.98 6.87
N ALA A 18 -12.52 21.97 5.60
CA ALA A 18 -12.80 20.75 4.88
C ALA A 18 -11.48 19.98 4.78
N VAL A 19 -11.42 18.80 5.41
CA VAL A 19 -10.24 17.93 5.35
C VAL A 19 -10.04 17.50 3.90
N ASP A 20 -8.87 17.77 3.34
CA ASP A 20 -8.50 17.42 1.97
C ASP A 20 -8.69 15.92 1.71
N PRO A 21 -9.60 15.51 0.80
CA PRO A 21 -9.82 14.10 0.47
C PRO A 21 -8.55 13.36 0.03
N ALA A 22 -7.61 14.04 -0.63
CA ALA A 22 -6.34 13.42 -1.05
C ALA A 22 -5.48 13.06 0.16
N HIS A 23 -5.48 13.93 1.19
CA HIS A 23 -4.80 13.64 2.44
C HIS A 23 -5.43 12.46 3.19
N GLN A 24 -6.76 12.37 3.21
CA GLN A 24 -7.46 11.21 3.81
C GLN A 24 -7.12 9.91 3.10
N ALA A 25 -7.19 9.90 1.75
CA ALA A 25 -6.81 8.74 0.95
C ALA A 25 -5.36 8.33 1.21
N PHE A 26 -4.45 9.29 1.31
CA PHE A 26 -3.05 9.04 1.68
C PHE A 26 -2.94 8.36 3.04
N LEU A 27 -3.64 8.84 4.07
CA LEU A 27 -3.58 8.25 5.42
C LEU A 27 -4.15 6.83 5.44
N LEU A 28 -5.28 6.60 4.75
CA LEU A 28 -5.88 5.27 4.65
C LEU A 28 -4.94 4.28 3.96
N LEU A 29 -4.40 4.65 2.80
CA LEU A 29 -3.47 3.81 2.06
C LEU A 29 -2.17 3.59 2.84
N ARG A 30 -1.59 4.64 3.42
CA ARG A 30 -0.38 4.51 4.26
C ARG A 30 -0.60 3.57 5.42
N THR A 31 -1.75 3.67 6.10
CA THR A 31 -2.08 2.80 7.24
C THR A 31 -2.25 1.35 6.78
N GLY A 32 -3.06 1.11 5.74
CA GLY A 32 -3.27 -0.22 5.20
C GLY A 32 -1.98 -0.90 4.75
N PHE A 33 -1.17 -0.21 3.93
CA PHE A 33 0.12 -0.73 3.44
C PHE A 33 1.24 -0.71 4.47
N THR A 34 1.03 -0.13 5.66
CA THR A 34 1.91 -0.31 6.81
C THR A 34 1.53 -1.56 7.59
N VAL A 35 0.25 -1.66 7.97
CA VAL A 35 -0.24 -2.70 8.87
C VAL A 35 -0.27 -4.06 8.19
N ALA A 36 -0.79 -4.14 6.96
CA ALA A 36 -0.97 -5.43 6.28
C ALA A 36 0.35 -6.19 6.10
N PRO A 37 1.45 -5.60 5.56
CA PRO A 37 2.72 -6.32 5.44
C PRO A 37 3.33 -6.72 6.78
N ILE A 38 3.17 -5.91 7.84
CA ILE A 38 3.66 -6.26 9.17
C ILE A 38 2.90 -7.48 9.71
N VAL A 39 1.57 -7.47 9.61
CA VAL A 39 0.75 -8.60 10.07
C VAL A 39 1.05 -9.86 9.29
N PHE A 40 1.08 -9.81 7.95
CA PHE A 40 1.41 -10.97 7.12
C PHE A 40 2.84 -11.47 7.36
N GLY A 41 3.79 -10.56 7.57
CA GLY A 41 5.17 -10.91 7.83
C GLY A 41 5.35 -11.60 9.18
N LEU A 42 4.69 -11.08 10.23
CA LEU A 42 4.67 -11.71 11.56
C LEU A 42 3.93 -13.06 11.54
N ASP A 43 2.85 -13.17 10.78
CA ASP A 43 2.10 -14.42 10.67
C ASP A 43 2.93 -15.56 10.06
N LYS A 44 3.90 -15.27 9.19
CA LYS A 44 4.84 -16.29 8.66
C LYS A 44 5.75 -16.93 9.73
N PHE A 45 5.85 -16.31 10.91
CA PHE A 45 6.53 -16.91 12.06
C PHE A 45 5.60 -17.73 12.95
N LEU A 46 4.32 -17.38 12.96
CA LEU A 46 3.34 -17.92 13.90
C LEU A 46 2.42 -18.97 13.24
N ASN A 47 2.31 -18.96 11.91
CA ASN A 47 1.39 -19.77 11.10
C ASN A 47 -0.06 -19.73 11.65
N LEU A 48 -0.55 -18.57 12.11
CA LEU A 48 -1.87 -18.45 12.74
C LEU A 48 -2.98 -18.27 11.72
N LEU A 49 -2.75 -17.51 10.65
CA LEU A 49 -3.74 -17.28 9.60
C LEU A 49 -3.65 -18.33 8.49
N THR A 50 -2.46 -18.84 8.19
CA THR A 50 -2.22 -19.83 7.12
C THR A 50 -0.96 -20.66 7.39
N ASP A 51 -0.92 -21.90 6.90
CA ASP A 51 0.30 -22.71 6.85
C ASP A 51 1.18 -22.28 5.66
N TRP A 52 2.07 -21.33 5.92
CA TRP A 52 2.87 -20.65 4.89
C TRP A 52 3.86 -21.55 4.14
N PRO A 53 4.50 -22.58 4.75
CA PRO A 53 5.32 -23.55 4.03
C PRO A 53 4.62 -24.22 2.85
N GLY A 54 3.31 -24.47 2.95
CA GLY A 54 2.52 -25.10 1.89
C GLY A 54 2.40 -24.26 0.61
N TYR A 55 2.65 -22.96 0.69
CA TYR A 55 2.61 -22.04 -0.46
C TYR A 55 3.97 -21.85 -1.15
N LEU A 56 5.06 -22.41 -0.61
CA LEU A 56 6.34 -22.42 -1.32
C LEU A 56 6.30 -23.43 -2.47
N ALA A 57 6.52 -22.94 -3.69
CA ALA A 57 6.64 -23.81 -4.85
C ALA A 57 7.81 -24.81 -4.62
N PRO A 58 7.67 -26.09 -5.02
CA PRO A 58 8.72 -27.10 -4.87
C PRO A 58 10.07 -26.73 -5.53
N PHE A 59 10.08 -25.71 -6.38
CA PHE A 59 11.29 -25.14 -6.99
C PHE A 59 12.10 -24.26 -6.03
N ALA A 60 11.47 -23.51 -5.12
CA ALA A 60 12.17 -22.66 -4.16
C ALA A 60 12.90 -23.49 -3.09
N ASP A 61 12.30 -24.60 -2.64
CA ASP A 61 12.93 -25.62 -1.79
C ASP A 61 14.17 -26.26 -2.42
N ARG A 62 14.27 -26.26 -3.76
CA ARG A 62 15.44 -26.80 -4.49
C ARG A 62 16.55 -25.77 -4.70
N LEU A 63 16.27 -24.47 -4.56
CA LEU A 63 17.19 -23.39 -4.91
C LEU A 63 17.78 -22.69 -3.67
N LEU A 64 17.07 -22.71 -2.54
CA LEU A 64 17.52 -22.12 -1.28
C LEU A 64 18.11 -23.20 -0.37
N PRO A 65 19.36 -23.05 0.13
CA PRO A 65 19.86 -23.92 1.18
C PRO A 65 19.04 -23.72 2.46
N GLY A 66 18.29 -24.74 2.88
CA GLY A 66 17.46 -24.69 4.08
C GLY A 66 16.12 -25.41 3.91
N THR A 67 15.19 -25.17 4.84
CA THR A 67 13.82 -25.68 4.81
C THR A 67 12.84 -24.62 4.30
N ALA A 68 11.69 -25.04 3.75
CA ALA A 68 10.60 -24.14 3.36
C ALA A 68 10.23 -23.12 4.45
N GLN A 69 10.21 -23.56 5.71
CA GLN A 69 9.94 -22.70 6.85
C GLN A 69 11.00 -21.60 7.04
N GLN A 70 12.28 -21.89 6.83
CA GLN A 70 13.35 -20.89 6.89
C GLN A 70 13.23 -19.86 5.77
N ALA A 71 12.81 -20.27 4.57
CA ALA A 71 12.52 -19.35 3.49
C ALA A 71 11.33 -18.42 3.84
N MET A 72 10.28 -18.96 4.48
CA MET A 72 9.14 -18.16 4.95
C MET A 72 9.52 -17.17 6.04
N TYR A 73 10.43 -17.51 6.94
CA TYR A 73 10.95 -16.54 7.92
C TYR A 73 11.66 -15.37 7.25
N ALA A 74 12.50 -15.62 6.24
CA ALA A 74 13.17 -14.56 5.51
C ALA A 74 12.16 -13.65 4.79
N VAL A 75 11.15 -14.23 4.13
CA VAL A 75 10.04 -13.48 3.53
C VAL A 75 9.30 -12.66 4.57
N GLY A 76 9.01 -13.23 5.74
CA GLY A 76 8.36 -12.54 6.85
C GLY A 76 9.13 -11.30 7.33
N VAL A 77 10.45 -11.40 7.47
CA VAL A 77 11.30 -10.24 7.80
C VAL A 77 11.19 -9.15 6.72
N ILE A 78 11.27 -9.53 5.44
CA ILE A 78 11.19 -8.58 4.32
C ILE A 78 9.86 -7.83 4.33
N GLU A 79 8.74 -8.51 4.56
CA GLU A 79 7.42 -7.89 4.62
C GLU A 79 7.27 -6.93 5.80
N VAL A 80 7.78 -7.29 6.99
CA VAL A 80 7.80 -6.38 8.14
C VAL A 80 8.63 -5.13 7.83
N VAL A 81 9.83 -5.29 7.26
CA VAL A 81 10.68 -4.16 6.87
C VAL A 81 10.01 -3.29 5.82
N ALA A 82 9.31 -3.88 4.84
CA ALA A 82 8.57 -3.15 3.83
C ALA A 82 7.43 -2.33 4.45
N GLY A 83 6.65 -2.90 5.37
CA GLY A 83 5.59 -2.20 6.09
C GLY A 83 6.13 -1.03 6.93
N LEU A 84 7.25 -1.23 7.64
CA LEU A 84 7.94 -0.15 8.36
C LEU A 84 8.45 0.94 7.42
N LEU A 85 8.98 0.57 6.26
CA LEU A 85 9.43 1.53 5.25
C LEU A 85 8.26 2.36 4.72
N VAL A 86 7.09 1.77 4.50
CA VAL A 86 5.86 2.51 4.14
C VAL A 86 5.47 3.47 5.26
N ALA A 87 5.54 3.03 6.52
CA ALA A 87 5.22 3.88 7.67
C ALA A 87 6.11 5.11 7.70
N ILE A 88 7.43 4.94 7.58
CA ILE A 88 8.41 6.01 7.79
C ILE A 88 8.57 6.87 6.53
N ARG A 89 8.67 6.25 5.35
CA ARG A 89 8.87 6.93 4.06
C ARG A 89 8.01 6.30 2.96
N PRO A 90 6.69 6.59 2.91
CA PRO A 90 5.76 5.99 1.96
C PRO A 90 6.14 6.21 0.49
N ARG A 91 6.84 7.32 0.18
CA ARG A 91 7.38 7.59 -1.16
C ARG A 91 8.33 6.49 -1.68
N TYR A 92 9.07 5.84 -0.80
CA TYR A 92 9.98 4.74 -1.16
C TYR A 92 9.38 3.38 -0.81
N GLY A 93 8.63 3.27 0.29
CA GLY A 93 7.99 2.01 0.68
C GLY A 93 6.91 1.55 -0.27
N ALA A 94 6.07 2.47 -0.76
CA ALA A 94 4.96 2.13 -1.65
C ALA A 94 5.39 1.45 -2.97
N PRO A 95 6.40 1.96 -3.72
CA PRO A 95 6.87 1.25 -4.91
C PRO A 95 7.57 -0.08 -4.59
N VAL A 96 8.21 -0.23 -3.42
CA VAL A 96 8.76 -1.52 -2.96
C VAL A 96 7.64 -2.54 -2.77
N VAL A 97 6.57 -2.17 -2.07
CA VAL A 97 5.40 -3.05 -1.89
C VAL A 97 4.73 -3.36 -3.23
N ALA A 98 4.62 -2.38 -4.13
CA ALA A 98 4.07 -2.60 -5.46
C ALA A 98 4.91 -3.60 -6.27
N ALA A 99 6.24 -3.50 -6.24
CA ALA A 99 7.12 -4.45 -6.91
C ALA A 99 7.01 -5.87 -6.31
N TRP A 100 6.87 -5.96 -4.99
CA TRP A 100 6.66 -7.23 -4.30
C TRP A 100 5.36 -7.91 -4.72
N LEU A 101 4.24 -7.16 -4.71
CA LEU A 101 2.94 -7.63 -5.17
C LEU A 101 2.98 -8.06 -6.64
N ALA A 102 3.69 -7.32 -7.50
CA ALA A 102 3.89 -7.71 -8.90
C ALA A 102 4.58 -9.07 -9.00
N GLY A 103 5.61 -9.31 -8.18
CA GLY A 103 6.29 -10.60 -8.11
C GLY A 103 5.36 -11.75 -7.70
N ILE A 104 4.53 -11.53 -6.66
CA ILE A 104 3.53 -12.52 -6.23
C ILE A 104 2.54 -12.81 -7.34
N ILE A 105 1.97 -11.78 -7.98
CA ILE A 105 1.00 -11.94 -9.07
C ILE A 105 1.61 -12.75 -10.22
N VAL A 106 2.80 -12.38 -10.67
CA VAL A 106 3.50 -13.11 -11.75
C VAL A 106 3.71 -14.56 -11.36
N ASN A 107 4.15 -14.83 -10.12
CA ASN A 107 4.32 -16.19 -9.62
C ASN A 107 3.01 -17.00 -9.70
N LEU A 108 1.88 -16.44 -9.24
CA LEU A 108 0.58 -17.11 -9.29
C LEU A 108 0.13 -17.40 -10.74
N LEU A 109 0.28 -16.41 -11.62
CA LEU A 109 -0.06 -16.58 -13.04
C LEU A 109 0.80 -17.66 -13.72
N VAL A 110 2.09 -17.78 -13.35
CA VAL A 110 2.97 -18.83 -13.86
C VAL A 110 2.62 -20.21 -13.30
N LEU A 111 2.21 -20.31 -12.03
CA LEU A 111 1.69 -21.56 -11.46
C LEU A 111 0.41 -22.02 -12.18
N GLY A 112 -0.35 -21.09 -12.77
CA GLY A 112 -1.58 -21.38 -13.51
C GLY A 112 -2.79 -21.68 -12.62
N ASP A 113 -2.69 -21.33 -11.33
CA ASP A 113 -3.72 -21.52 -10.29
C ASP A 113 -3.88 -20.23 -9.46
N TYR A 114 -4.95 -20.11 -8.68
CA TYR A 114 -5.24 -18.94 -7.82
C TYR A 114 -5.42 -17.59 -8.55
N TYR A 115 -6.10 -17.58 -9.69
CA TYR A 115 -6.38 -16.36 -10.46
C TYR A 115 -7.21 -15.33 -9.68
N ASP A 116 -8.09 -15.77 -8.80
CA ASP A 116 -8.86 -14.93 -7.89
C ASP A 116 -7.95 -14.13 -6.94
N VAL A 117 -6.94 -14.78 -6.39
CA VAL A 117 -5.90 -14.16 -5.56
C VAL A 117 -5.08 -13.16 -6.39
N ALA A 118 -4.68 -13.54 -7.61
CA ALA A 118 -3.91 -12.67 -8.49
C ALA A 118 -4.65 -11.37 -8.82
N VAL A 119 -5.96 -11.42 -9.09
CA VAL A 119 -6.79 -10.23 -9.38
C VAL A 119 -6.92 -9.32 -8.15
N ARG A 120 -7.11 -9.91 -6.96
CA ARG A 120 -7.15 -9.14 -5.70
C ARG A 120 -5.82 -8.41 -5.47
N ASP A 121 -4.71 -9.12 -5.61
CA ASP A 121 -3.37 -8.58 -5.39
C ASP A 121 -3.03 -7.52 -6.44
N PHE A 122 -3.57 -7.63 -7.67
CA PHE A 122 -3.49 -6.56 -8.67
C PHE A 122 -4.20 -5.28 -8.22
N GLY A 123 -5.36 -5.39 -7.55
CA GLY A 123 -6.03 -4.25 -6.92
C GLY A 123 -5.16 -3.60 -5.83
N LEU A 124 -4.51 -4.41 -5.00
CA LEU A 124 -3.55 -3.91 -3.98
C LEU A 124 -2.34 -3.25 -4.64
N LEU A 125 -1.83 -3.79 -5.75
CA LEU A 125 -0.74 -3.19 -6.50
C LEU A 125 -1.11 -1.79 -7.01
N ILE A 126 -2.32 -1.61 -7.55
CA ILE A 126 -2.81 -0.28 -7.95
C ILE A 126 -2.91 0.65 -6.73
N GLY A 127 -3.41 0.15 -5.60
CA GLY A 127 -3.47 0.92 -4.34
C GLY A 127 -2.09 1.39 -3.86
N ALA A 128 -1.07 0.54 -3.97
CA ALA A 128 0.31 0.89 -3.63
C ALA A 128 0.87 1.95 -4.59
N LEU A 129 0.58 1.84 -5.89
CA LEU A 129 0.96 2.87 -6.87
C LEU A 129 0.23 4.20 -6.61
N ALA A 130 -1.03 4.18 -6.19
CA ALA A 130 -1.76 5.36 -5.79
C ALA A 130 -1.13 6.03 -4.56
N LEU A 131 -0.75 5.23 -3.54
CA LEU A 131 -0.01 5.74 -2.38
C LEU A 131 1.32 6.39 -2.79
N TRP A 132 2.07 5.76 -3.70
CA TRP A 132 3.32 6.31 -4.21
C TRP A 132 3.11 7.68 -4.89
N ARG A 133 2.04 7.82 -5.68
CA ARG A 133 1.68 9.09 -6.32
C ARG A 133 1.30 10.16 -5.30
N LEU A 134 0.49 9.82 -4.30
CA LEU A 134 0.09 10.75 -3.24
C LEU A 134 1.27 11.16 -2.33
N ALA A 135 2.24 10.25 -2.14
CA ALA A 135 3.45 10.51 -1.35
C ALA A 135 4.54 11.28 -2.11
N SER A 136 4.38 11.45 -3.43
CA SER A 136 5.34 12.15 -4.27
C SER A 136 5.07 13.66 -4.26
N PRO A 137 6.11 14.52 -4.21
CA PRO A 137 5.92 15.96 -4.26
C PRO A 137 5.17 16.36 -5.54
N ALA A 138 4.22 17.30 -5.39
CA ALA A 138 3.67 17.98 -6.55
C ALA A 138 4.81 18.67 -7.31
N ARG A 139 4.90 18.46 -8.63
CA ARG A 139 5.82 19.29 -9.43
C ARG A 139 5.32 20.73 -9.36
N PRO A 140 6.19 21.72 -9.08
CA PRO A 140 5.81 23.11 -9.28
C PRO A 140 5.46 23.28 -10.76
N SER A 141 4.21 23.62 -11.06
CA SER A 141 3.83 24.12 -12.37
C SER A 141 4.67 25.36 -12.65
N GLY A 142 5.41 25.34 -13.75
CA GLY A 142 6.34 26.40 -14.12
C GLY A 142 5.69 27.78 -13.99
N ALA A 143 6.39 28.67 -13.30
CA ALA A 143 6.14 30.10 -13.37
C ALA A 143 6.18 30.54 -14.85
N ASP A 144 5.22 31.39 -15.21
CA ASP A 144 5.11 32.10 -16.48
C ASP A 144 6.48 32.41 -17.12
N ARG A 145 6.60 32.05 -18.40
CA ARG A 145 7.41 32.80 -19.38
C ARG A 145 6.71 32.81 -20.72
#